data_AF-A0A9D8YDF2-F1
#
_entry.id   AF-A0A9D8YDF2-F1
#
_cell.length_a   1.000
_cell.length_b   1.000
_cell.length_c   1.000
_cell.angle_alpha   90.00
_cell.angle_beta   90.00
_cell.angle_gamma   90.00
#
_symmetry.space_group_name_H-M   'P 1'
#
loop_
_entity.id
_entity.type
_entity.pdbx_description
1 polymer ?
#
loop_
_entity_poly.entity_id
_entity_poly.type
_entity_poly.pdbx_seq_one_letter_code
_entity_poly.pdbx_strand_id
1 'polypeptide(L)'
;MLYGEATYIKEFAEAALSSFSEFKENYCEYLKQRDEVNFRKAGHKIKPVAQMLGLEIIIDEYEQAKSLIWDKKEEKELHASCDKMSSICDQVLEELRELSE
;
A
#
# COMPACT_ATOMS: atom_id res chain seq x y z
N MET A 1 -24.89 -18.42 -13.44
CA MET A 1 -23.75 -18.64 -14.34
C MET A 1 -22.52 -18.08 -13.64
N LEU A 2 -21.67 -18.95 -13.11
CA LEU A 2 -20.49 -18.62 -12.28
C LEU A 2 -19.19 -18.44 -13.10
N TYR A 3 -19.27 -18.59 -14.43
CA TYR A 3 -18.09 -18.64 -15.32
C TYR A 3 -17.36 -17.28 -15.50
N GLY A 4 -17.93 -16.16 -15.03
CA GLY A 4 -17.29 -14.84 -15.10
C GLY A 4 -16.67 -14.35 -13.79
N GLU A 5 -17.04 -14.94 -12.64
CA GLU A 5 -16.58 -14.47 -11.33
C GLU A 5 -15.12 -14.86 -11.08
N ALA A 6 -14.72 -16.09 -11.43
CA ALA A 6 -13.34 -16.55 -11.19
C ALA A 6 -12.31 -15.78 -12.04
N THR A 7 -12.60 -15.51 -13.31
CA THR A 7 -11.73 -14.69 -14.18
C THR A 7 -11.64 -13.26 -13.68
N TYR A 8 -12.76 -12.68 -13.24
CA TYR A 8 -12.79 -11.34 -12.67
C TYR A 8 -11.97 -11.23 -11.37
N ILE A 9 -12.07 -12.24 -10.49
CA ILE A 9 -11.29 -12.30 -9.25
C ILE A 9 -9.79 -12.36 -9.57
N LYS A 10 -9.38 -13.15 -10.56
CA LYS A 10 -7.99 -13.26 -10.98
C LYS A 10 -7.45 -11.94 -11.56
N GLU A 11 -8.17 -11.33 -12.49
CA GLU A 11 -7.78 -10.04 -13.08
C GLU A 11 -7.70 -8.93 -12.00
N PHE A 12 -8.63 -8.93 -11.06
CA PHE A 12 -8.60 -8.02 -9.93
C PHE A 12 -7.40 -8.28 -9.02
N ALA A 13 -7.10 -9.54 -8.69
CA ALA A 13 -5.95 -9.91 -7.87
C ALA A 13 -4.63 -9.50 -8.53
N GLU A 14 -4.47 -9.74 -9.84
CA GLU A 14 -3.29 -9.31 -10.60
C GLU A 14 -3.12 -7.78 -10.61
N ALA A 15 -4.22 -7.03 -10.80
CA ALA A 15 -4.19 -5.57 -10.74
C ALA A 15 -3.87 -5.05 -9.33
N ALA A 16 -4.39 -5.70 -8.29
CA ALA A 16 -4.11 -5.38 -6.91
C ALA A 16 -2.64 -5.67 -6.55
N LEU A 17 -2.09 -6.80 -6.99
CA LEU A 17 -0.67 -7.16 -6.81
C LEU A 17 0.26 -6.06 -7.34
N SER A 18 0.00 -5.60 -8.57
CA SER A 18 0.75 -4.50 -9.18
C SER A 18 0.64 -3.21 -8.37
N SER A 19 -0.59 -2.87 -7.95
CA SER A 19 -0.86 -1.64 -7.19
C SER A 19 -0.19 -1.62 -5.81
N PHE A 20 -0.23 -2.72 -5.06
CA PHE A 20 0.40 -2.81 -3.73
C PHE A 20 1.92 -2.87 -3.83
N SER A 21 2.46 -3.54 -4.84
CA SER A 21 3.92 -3.57 -5.08
C SER A 21 4.45 -2.17 -5.37
N GLU A 22 3.82 -1.45 -6.30
CA GLU A 22 4.19 -0.08 -6.63
C GLU A 22 4.00 0.86 -5.43
N PHE A 23 2.91 0.71 -4.68
CA PHE A 23 2.66 1.53 -3.50
C PHE A 23 3.73 1.32 -2.43
N LYS A 24 4.11 0.07 -2.13
CA LYS A 24 5.14 -0.26 -1.15
C LYS A 24 6.47 0.45 -1.44
N GLU A 25 6.93 0.37 -2.69
CA GLU A 25 8.18 0.99 -3.13
C GLU A 25 8.13 2.51 -3.01
N ASN A 26 7.10 3.11 -3.62
CA ASN A 26 6.90 4.56 -3.62
C ASN A 26 6.70 5.14 -2.21
N TYR A 27 5.99 4.42 -1.34
CA TYR A 27 5.77 4.83 0.04
C TYR A 27 7.10 5.05 0.76
N CYS A 28 7.99 4.05 0.71
CA CYS A 28 9.26 4.11 1.42
C CYS A 28 10.19 5.17 0.81
N GLU A 29 10.22 5.25 -0.52
CA GLU A 29 11.04 6.25 -1.23
C GLU A 29 10.62 7.67 -0.85
N TYR A 30 9.34 8.01 -1.05
CA TYR A 30 8.85 9.37 -0.83
C TYR A 30 8.83 9.75 0.65
N LEU A 31 8.56 8.82 1.56
CA LEU A 31 8.61 9.09 3.00
C LEU A 31 10.03 9.47 3.45
N LYS A 32 11.05 8.71 3.01
CA LYS A 32 12.45 8.98 3.35
C LYS A 32 12.96 10.27 2.73
N GLN A 33 12.51 10.58 1.51
CA GLN A 33 12.82 11.86 0.85
C GLN A 33 12.00 13.04 1.39
N ARG A 34 11.01 12.79 2.27
CA ARG A 34 10.02 13.76 2.73
C ARG A 34 9.28 14.45 1.59
N ASP A 35 9.07 13.74 0.49
CA ASP A 35 8.35 14.23 -0.67
C ASP A 35 6.83 14.11 -0.43
N GLU A 36 6.26 15.10 0.27
CA GLU A 36 4.84 15.13 0.61
C GLU A 36 3.94 14.99 -0.63
N VAL A 37 4.31 15.62 -1.74
CA VAL A 37 3.48 15.68 -2.94
C VAL A 37 3.35 14.30 -3.55
N ASN A 38 4.46 13.60 -3.77
CA ASN A 38 4.43 12.28 -4.36
C ASN A 38 3.97 11.21 -3.36
N PHE A 39 4.29 11.37 -2.08
CA PHE A 39 3.74 10.51 -1.01
C PHE A 39 2.21 10.55 -0.98
N ARG A 40 1.63 11.76 -1.08
CA ARG A 40 0.17 11.95 -1.13
C ARG A 40 -0.43 11.32 -2.39
N LYS A 41 0.22 11.44 -3.55
CA LYS A 41 -0.25 10.80 -4.80
C LYS A 41 -0.26 9.28 -4.68
N ALA A 42 0.80 8.69 -4.14
CA ALA A 42 0.88 7.24 -3.91
C ALA A 42 -0.26 6.76 -2.99
N GLY A 43 -0.51 7.48 -1.88
CA GLY A 43 -1.64 7.20 -1.00
C GLY A 43 -3.01 7.30 -1.67
N HIS A 44 -3.27 8.36 -2.47
CA HIS A 44 -4.53 8.49 -3.22
C HIS A 44 -4.74 7.39 -4.26
N LYS A 45 -3.65 6.88 -4.85
CA LYS A 45 -3.71 5.80 -5.83
C LYS A 45 -4.08 4.45 -5.19
N ILE A 46 -3.49 4.12 -4.03
CA ILE A 46 -3.75 2.83 -3.38
C ILE A 46 -5.06 2.79 -2.59
N LYS A 47 -5.51 3.95 -2.07
CA LYS A 47 -6.65 4.02 -1.16
C LYS A 47 -7.92 3.31 -1.65
N PRO A 48 -8.36 3.45 -2.92
CA PRO A 48 -9.54 2.73 -3.40
C PRO A 48 -9.41 1.21 -3.29
N VAL A 49 -8.25 0.67 -3.67
CA VAL A 49 -7.99 -0.79 -3.63
C VAL A 49 -7.91 -1.28 -2.18
N ALA A 50 -7.22 -0.53 -1.30
CA ALA A 50 -7.17 -0.85 0.12
C ALA A 50 -8.57 -0.84 0.76
N GLN A 51 -9.42 0.13 0.42
CA GLN A 51 -10.80 0.18 0.90
C GLN A 51 -11.66 -0.97 0.38
N MET A 52 -11.52 -1.35 -0.88
CA MET A 52 -12.22 -2.50 -1.46
C MET A 52 -11.87 -3.82 -0.76
N LEU A 53 -10.63 -3.96 -0.32
CA LEU A 53 -10.13 -5.13 0.40
C LEU A 53 -10.29 -5.04 1.93
N GLY A 54 -10.85 -3.94 2.46
CA GLY A 54 -11.00 -3.75 3.91
C GLY A 54 -9.68 -3.56 4.67
N LEU A 55 -8.61 -3.12 3.98
CA LEU A 55 -7.26 -2.94 4.53
C LEU A 55 -7.10 -1.57 5.20
N GLU A 56 -7.94 -1.29 6.21
CA GLU A 56 -7.91 -0.02 6.96
C GLU A 56 -6.52 0.26 7.57
N ILE A 57 -5.80 -0.79 7.97
CA ILE A 57 -4.44 -0.69 8.51
C ILE A 57 -3.44 0.01 7.58
N ILE A 58 -3.58 -0.14 6.26
CA ILE A 58 -2.74 0.55 5.27
C ILE A 58 -3.08 2.05 5.23
N ILE A 59 -4.36 2.38 5.34
CA ILE A 59 -4.83 3.76 5.31
C ILE A 59 -4.40 4.48 6.57
N ASP A 60 -4.55 3.85 7.74
CA ASP A 60 -4.17 4.41 9.03
C ASP A 60 -2.67 4.67 9.13
N GLU A 61 -1.85 3.70 8.70
CA GLU A 61 -0.39 3.86 8.67
C GLU A 61 0.02 4.99 7.71
N TYR A 62 -0.58 5.06 6.53
CA TYR A 62 -0.33 6.16 5.59
C TYR A 62 -0.70 7.53 6.16
N GLU A 63 -1.85 7.65 6.83
CA GLU A 63 -2.28 8.89 7.47
C GLU A 63 -1.33 9.30 8.60
N GLN A 64 -0.87 8.33 9.41
CA GLN A 64 0.13 8.55 10.44
C GLN A 64 1.49 8.97 9.84
N ALA A 65 1.92 8.37 8.75
CA ALA A 65 3.21 8.68 8.12
C ALA A 65 3.27 10.07 7.49
N LYS A 66 2.14 10.63 7.05
CA LYS A 66 2.09 12.05 6.65
C LYS A 66 2.48 12.97 7.81
N SER A 67 2.06 12.65 9.03
CA SER A 67 2.44 13.45 10.20
C SER A 67 3.95 13.36 10.44
N LEU A 68 4.60 12.22 10.16
CA LEU A 68 6.06 12.08 10.28
C LEU A 68 6.83 13.04 9.35
N ILE A 69 6.30 13.28 8.15
CA ILE A 69 6.85 14.25 7.20
C ILE A 69 6.68 15.67 7.76
N TRP A 70 5.45 16.06 8.14
CA TRP A 70 5.16 17.40 8.63
C TRP A 70 5.89 17.76 9.92
N ASP A 71 5.94 16.82 10.87
CA ASP A 71 6.58 16.99 12.17
C ASP A 71 8.11 16.90 12.09
N LYS A 72 8.67 16.67 10.89
CA LYS A 72 10.11 16.53 10.64
C LYS A 72 10.78 15.48 11.53
N LYS A 73 10.09 14.36 11.77
CA LYS A 73 10.54 13.24 12.61
C LYS A 73 11.87 12.65 12.20
N GLU A 74 12.59 12.02 13.11
CA GLU A 74 13.94 11.51 12.83
C GLU A 74 13.93 10.38 11.80
N GLU A 75 15.05 10.16 11.09
CA GLU A 75 15.15 9.11 10.07
C GLU A 75 14.82 7.72 10.59
N LYS A 76 15.08 7.46 11.88
CA LYS A 76 14.73 6.20 12.55
C LYS A 76 13.21 5.98 12.57
N GLU A 77 12.43 7.03 12.84
CA GLU A 77 10.96 6.95 12.85
C GLU A 77 10.43 6.73 11.42
N LEU A 78 11.03 7.37 10.41
CA LEU A 78 10.68 7.17 9.00
C LEU A 78 10.96 5.73 8.56
N HIS A 79 12.13 5.17 8.92
CA HIS A 79 12.47 3.78 8.63
C HIS A 79 11.51 2.81 9.32
N ALA A 80 11.17 3.03 10.58
CA ALA A 80 10.22 2.17 11.29
C ALA A 80 8.85 2.13 10.60
N SER A 81 8.36 3.27 10.10
CA SER A 81 7.11 3.30 9.32
C SER A 81 7.25 2.62 7.95
N CYS A 82 8.40 2.78 7.27
CA CYS A 82 8.69 2.03 6.03
C CYS A 82 8.67 0.52 6.24
N ASP A 83 9.31 0.05 7.31
CA ASP A 83 9.39 -1.39 7.64
C ASP A 83 8.00 -1.94 7.97
N LYS A 84 7.22 -1.19 8.76
CA LYS A 84 5.84 -1.55 9.09
C LYS A 84 4.96 -1.63 7.85
N MET A 85 4.95 -0.60 7.01
CA MET A 85 4.16 -0.59 5.77
C MET A 85 4.60 -1.70 4.81
N SER A 86 5.91 -1.93 4.70
CA SER A 86 6.47 -3.00 3.88
C SER A 86 5.98 -4.37 4.34
N SER A 87 6.01 -4.64 5.64
CA SER A 87 5.51 -5.90 6.20
C SER A 87 4.01 -6.10 5.96
N ILE A 88 3.20 -5.04 6.06
CA ILE A 88 1.77 -5.11 5.77
C ILE A 88 1.54 -5.41 4.29
N CYS A 89 2.22 -4.68 3.40
CA CYS A 89 2.10 -4.91 1.96
C CYS A 89 2.56 -6.30 1.57
N ASP A 90 3.63 -6.82 2.19
CA ASP A 90 4.12 -8.18 1.90
C ASP A 90 3.09 -9.26 2.28
N GLN A 91 2.37 -9.10 3.40
CA GLN A 91 1.28 -10.00 3.75
C GLN A 91 0.15 -9.95 2.72
N VAL A 92 -0.28 -8.75 2.33
CA VAL A 92 -1.34 -8.56 1.33
C VAL A 92 -0.93 -9.12 -0.03
N LEU A 93 0.31 -8.91 -0.44
CA LEU A 93 0.83 -9.44 -1.71
C LEU A 93 0.85 -10.96 -1.72
N GLU A 94 1.19 -11.61 -0.60
CA GLU A 94 1.17 -13.07 -0.50
C GLU A 94 -0.26 -13.61 -0.60
N GLU A 95 -1.21 -13.04 0.15
CA GLU A 95 -2.62 -13.42 0.09
C GLU A 95 -3.20 -13.23 -1.33
N LEU A 96 -2.87 -12.13 -2.00
CA LEU A 96 -3.31 -11.88 -3.37
C LEU A 96 -2.69 -12.85 -4.39
N ARG A 97 -1.45 -13.31 -4.17
CA ARG A 97 -0.82 -14.34 -5.02
C ARG A 97 -1.56 -15.66 -4.90
N GLU A 98 -1.84 -16.10 -3.68
CA GLU A 98 -2.60 -17.32 -3.42
C GLU A 98 -4.00 -17.30 -4.07
N LEU A 99 -4.63 -16.13 -4.17
CA LEU A 99 -5.92 -15.96 -4.84
C LEU A 99 -5.82 -15.91 -6.38
N SER A 100 -4.65 -15.60 -6.91
CA SER A 100 -4.40 -15.49 -8.36
C SER A 100 -3.93 -16.80 -9.01
N GLU A 101 -3.45 -17.75 -8.21
CA GLU A 101 -3.04 -19.10 -8.63
C GLU A 101 -4.24 -20.03 -8.85
#